data_AF-A0AAW6UBP0-F1
#
_entry.id   AF-A0AAW6UBP0-F1
#
_cell.length_a   1.000
_cell.length_b   1.000
_cell.length_c   1.000
_cell.angle_alpha   90.00
_cell.angle_beta   90.00
_cell.angle_gamma   90.00
#
_symmetry.space_group_name_H-M   'P 1'
#
loop_
_entity.id
_entity.type
_entity.pdbx_description
1 polymer ?
#
loop_
_entity_poly.entity_id
_entity_poly.type
_entity_poly.pdbx_seq_one_letter_code
_entity_poly.pdbx_strand_id
1 'polypeptide(L)'
;MNSVRGYISLFIAYMIYHGWALLFFLLGIASSNAWLIAIGSTVMLFWFGPGTPVVPLIIVTGMFIQRFILLDKSNQIKLRDKWKELVAKDKKKARDE
;
A
#
# COMPACT_ATOMS: atom_id res chain seq x y z
N MET A 1 -6.14 -4.43 9.30
CA MET A 1 -4.71 -4.66 9.01
C MET A 1 -3.90 -5.21 10.20
N ASN A 2 -4.43 -5.24 11.43
CA ASN A 2 -3.69 -5.75 12.61
C ASN A 2 -3.69 -7.29 12.73
N SER A 3 -3.77 -8.01 11.61
CA SER A 3 -3.70 -9.47 11.56
C SER A 3 -2.37 -9.89 10.93
N VAL A 4 -1.85 -11.08 11.26
CA VAL A 4 -0.65 -11.64 10.62
C VAL A 4 -0.79 -11.62 9.10
N ARG A 5 -1.99 -11.95 8.58
CA ARG A 5 -2.32 -11.86 7.15
C ARG A 5 -2.24 -10.43 6.61
N GLY A 6 -2.64 -9.43 7.39
CA GLY A 6 -2.51 -8.01 7.02
C GLY A 6 -1.06 -7.53 6.97
N TYR A 7 -0.20 -7.99 7.89
CA TYR A 7 1.23 -7.69 7.83
C TYR A 7 1.90 -8.36 6.62
N ILE A 8 1.55 -9.62 6.33
CA ILE A 8 2.05 -10.33 5.15
C ILE A 8 1.57 -9.63 3.86
N SER A 9 0.30 -9.23 3.77
CA SER A 9 -0.20 -8.55 2.57
C SER A 9 0.45 -7.19 2.35
N LEU A 10 0.70 -6.43 3.42
CA LEU A 10 1.47 -5.19 3.38
C LEU A 10 2.89 -5.42 2.88
N PHE A 11 3.55 -6.47 3.39
CA PHE A 11 4.90 -6.83 2.96
C PHE A 11 4.94 -7.20 1.47
N ILE A 12 4.00 -8.02 1.00
CA ILE A 12 3.89 -8.38 -0.42
C ILE A 12 3.62 -7.12 -1.26
N ALA A 13 2.68 -6.26 -0.84
CA ALA A 13 2.41 -5.01 -1.54
C ALA A 13 3.67 -4.15 -1.65
N TYR A 14 4.41 -3.97 -0.55
CA TYR A 14 5.68 -3.24 -0.56
C TYR A 14 6.70 -3.86 -1.52
N MET A 15 6.83 -5.19 -1.55
CA MET A 15 7.72 -5.91 -2.47
C MET A 15 7.33 -5.75 -3.94
N ILE A 16 6.04 -5.58 -4.27
CA ILE A 16 5.60 -5.29 -5.64
C ILE A 16 6.11 -3.93 -6.10
N TYR A 17 6.13 -2.91 -5.23
CA TYR A 17 6.58 -1.57 -5.61
C TYR A 17 8.10 -1.40 -5.56
N HIS A 18 8.77 -1.94 -4.53
CA HIS A 18 10.21 -1.72 -4.29
C HIS A 18 11.09 -2.96 -4.51
N GLY A 19 10.54 -4.17 -4.37
CA GLY A 19 11.32 -5.40 -4.36
C GLY A 19 12.07 -5.63 -5.68
N TRP A 20 11.40 -5.42 -6.81
CA TRP A 20 12.03 -5.57 -8.13
C TRP A 20 13.09 -4.49 -8.41
N ALA A 21 12.87 -3.26 -7.96
CA ALA A 21 13.83 -2.16 -8.12
C ALA A 21 15.12 -2.45 -7.34
N LEU A 22 14.98 -2.96 -6.12
CA LEU A 22 16.10 -3.42 -5.31
C LEU A 22 16.83 -4.59 -5.97
N LEU A 23 16.11 -5.57 -6.52
CA LEU A 23 16.70 -6.68 -7.25
C LEU A 23 17.49 -6.20 -8.48
N PHE A 24 16.93 -5.30 -9.28
CA PHE A 24 17.62 -4.75 -10.45
C PHE A 24 18.86 -3.97 -10.06
N PHE A 25 18.79 -3.20 -8.98
CA PHE A 25 19.96 -2.48 -8.47
C PHE A 25 21.06 -3.43 -7.99
N LEU A 26 20.73 -4.40 -7.14
CA LEU A 26 21.70 -5.37 -6.60
C LEU A 26 22.30 -6.26 -7.69
N LEU A 27 21.47 -6.77 -8.61
CA LEU A 27 21.94 -7.54 -9.76
C LEU A 27 22.78 -6.68 -10.71
N GLY A 28 22.41 -5.41 -10.90
CA GLY A 28 23.19 -4.46 -11.66
C GLY A 28 24.58 -4.25 -11.09
N ILE A 29 24.71 -4.09 -9.76
CA ILE A 29 26.01 -4.01 -9.08
C ILE A 29 26.80 -5.30 -9.27
N ALA A 30 26.18 -6.46 -8.98
CA ALA A 30 26.84 -7.76 -9.05
C ALA A 30 27.33 -8.10 -10.47
N SER A 31 26.60 -7.67 -11.50
CA SER A 31 26.94 -7.89 -12.92
C SER A 31 27.69 -6.71 -13.57
N SER A 32 28.00 -5.65 -12.81
CA SER A 32 28.57 -4.40 -13.33
C SER A 32 27.78 -3.81 -14.52
N ASN A 33 26.45 -3.99 -14.52
CA ASN A 33 25.57 -3.55 -15.58
C ASN A 33 24.94 -2.19 -15.26
N ALA A 34 25.46 -1.14 -15.90
CA ALA A 34 25.03 0.23 -15.69
C ALA A 34 23.52 0.45 -15.96
N TRP A 35 22.92 -0.28 -16.91
CA TRP A 35 21.49 -0.16 -17.20
C TRP A 35 20.63 -0.66 -16.04
N LEU A 36 20.97 -1.82 -15.49
CA LEU A 36 20.24 -2.39 -14.35
C LEU A 36 20.37 -1.51 -13.10
N ILE A 37 21.57 -0.96 -12.85
CA ILE A 37 21.81 0.01 -11.77
C ILE A 37 20.96 1.26 -11.99
N ALA A 38 20.95 1.84 -13.20
CA ALA A 38 20.21 3.05 -13.52
C ALA A 38 18.70 2.86 -13.35
N ILE A 39 18.14 1.75 -13.85
CA ILE A 39 16.71 1.46 -13.71
C ILE A 39 16.33 1.27 -12.24
N GLY A 40 17.07 0.42 -11.51
CA GLY A 40 16.79 0.16 -10.10
C GLY A 40 16.89 1.43 -9.24
N SER A 41 17.94 2.22 -9.42
CA SER A 41 18.14 3.48 -8.68
C SER A 41 17.10 4.54 -9.02
N THR A 42 16.76 4.71 -10.30
CA THR A 42 15.74 5.68 -10.74
C THR A 42 14.37 5.36 -10.14
N VAL A 43 13.96 4.09 -10.16
CA VAL A 43 12.67 3.67 -9.61
C VAL A 43 12.63 3.85 -8.09
N MET A 44 13.72 3.51 -7.39
CA MET A 44 13.81 3.77 -5.95
C MET A 44 13.68 5.28 -5.67
N LEU A 45 14.46 6.13 -6.35
CA LEU A 45 14.37 7.57 -6.16
C LEU A 45 13.01 8.16 -6.53
N PHE A 46 12.37 7.65 -7.59
CA PHE A 46 11.03 8.05 -7.99
C PHE A 46 10.03 7.86 -6.85
N TRP A 47 10.00 6.68 -6.23
CA TRP A 47 9.08 6.38 -5.13
C TRP A 47 9.38 7.11 -3.82
N PHE A 48 10.62 7.55 -3.62
CA PHE A 48 11.00 8.44 -2.52
C PHE A 48 10.79 9.92 -2.84
N GLY A 49 10.44 10.25 -4.08
CA GLY A 49 10.23 11.62 -4.54
C GLY A 49 8.97 12.25 -3.93
N PRO A 50 9.00 13.57 -3.66
CA PRO A 50 7.84 14.28 -3.14
C PRO A 50 6.67 14.20 -4.12
N GLY A 51 5.46 13.97 -3.61
CA GLY A 51 4.23 13.90 -4.41
C GLY A 51 3.91 12.52 -4.99
N THR A 52 4.77 11.50 -4.80
CA THR A 52 4.40 10.12 -5.16
C THR A 52 3.51 9.49 -4.08
N PRO A 53 2.29 9.03 -4.40
CA PRO A 53 1.37 8.47 -3.42
C PRO A 53 1.71 7.00 -3.11
N VAL A 54 2.99 6.67 -2.89
CA VAL A 54 3.45 5.28 -2.73
C VAL A 54 2.83 4.62 -1.50
N VAL A 55 2.75 5.33 -0.37
CA VAL A 55 2.17 4.80 0.86
C VAL A 55 0.68 4.51 0.70
N PRO A 56 -0.16 5.44 0.19
CA PRO A 56 -1.55 5.13 -0.17
C PRO A 56 -1.68 3.93 -1.11
N LEU A 57 -0.86 3.84 -2.16
CA LEU A 57 -0.89 2.74 -3.12
C LEU A 57 -0.56 1.40 -2.45
N ILE A 58 0.49 1.35 -1.63
CA ILE A 58 0.87 0.13 -0.88
C ILE A 58 -0.27 -0.31 0.04
N ILE A 59 -0.94 0.62 0.72
CA ILE A 59 -2.05 0.30 1.63
C ILE A 59 -3.24 -0.26 0.85
N VAL A 60 -3.65 0.40 -0.24
CA VAL A 60 -4.77 -0.07 -1.08
C VAL A 60 -4.48 -1.44 -1.67
N THR A 61 -3.29 -1.64 -2.24
CA THR A 61 -2.85 -2.92 -2.79
C THR A 61 -2.75 -3.99 -1.70
N GLY A 62 -2.22 -3.65 -0.52
CA GLY A 62 -2.16 -4.55 0.63
C GLY A 62 -3.54 -4.98 1.14
N MET A 63 -4.52 -4.07 1.13
CA MET A 63 -5.92 -4.42 1.45
C MET A 63 -6.53 -5.34 0.38
N PHE A 64 -6.23 -5.09 -0.89
CA PHE A 64 -6.67 -5.94 -2.00
C PHE A 64 -6.09 -7.36 -1.86
N ILE A 65 -4.78 -7.48 -1.67
CA ILE A 65 -4.09 -8.76 -1.46
C ILE A 65 -4.65 -9.47 -0.22
N GLN A 66 -4.82 -8.75 0.90
CA GLN A 66 -5.38 -9.32 2.12
C GLN A 66 -6.77 -9.93 1.88
N ARG A 67 -7.62 -9.24 1.12
CA ARG A 67 -9.00 -9.65 0.88
C ARG A 67 -9.12 -10.77 -0.16
N PHE A 68 -8.47 -10.61 -1.31
CA PHE A 68 -8.69 -11.45 -2.48
C PHE A 68 -7.71 -12.61 -2.57
N ILE A 69 -6.45 -12.42 -2.15
CA ILE A 69 -5.41 -13.45 -2.23
C ILE A 69 -5.37 -14.26 -0.93
N LEU A 70 -5.31 -13.59 0.22
CA LEU A 70 -5.23 -14.26 1.53
C LEU A 70 -6.60 -14.62 2.12
N LEU A 71 -7.68 -14.35 1.37
CA LEU A 71 -9.07 -14.65 1.71
C LEU A 71 -9.46 -14.24 3.13
N ASP A 72 -8.87 -13.14 3.62
CA ASP A 72 -9.11 -12.67 4.98
C ASP A 72 -10.47 -11.95 5.06
N LYS A 73 -11.35 -12.47 5.91
CA LYS A 73 -12.67 -11.90 6.18
C LYS A 73 -12.66 -10.90 7.34
N SER A 74 -11.55 -10.74 8.07
CA SER A 74 -11.45 -9.85 9.23
C SER A 74 -11.73 -8.38 8.89
N ASN A 75 -11.27 -7.91 7.72
CA ASN A 75 -11.37 -6.52 7.31
C ASN A 75 -12.71 -6.22 6.58
N GLN A 76 -13.83 -6.71 7.10
CA GLN A 76 -15.15 -6.35 6.57
C GLN A 76 -15.45 -4.90 6.97
N ILE A 77 -15.15 -3.95 6.08
CA ILE A 77 -15.67 -2.59 6.24
C ILE A 77 -17.19 -2.71 6.06
N LYS A 78 -17.94 -2.67 7.16
CA LYS A 78 -19.39 -2.58 7.13
C LYS A 78 -19.77 -1.17 6.68
N LEU A 79 -19.76 -0.95 5.37
CA LEU A 79 -20.05 0.34 4.74
C LEU A 79 -21.37 0.94 5.24
N ARG A 80 -22.37 0.09 5.50
CA ARG A 80 -23.66 0.49 6.06
C ARG A 80 -23.55 1.10 7.46
N ASP A 81 -22.67 0.58 8.31
CA ASP A 81 -22.51 1.06 9.67
C ASP A 81 -21.72 2.38 9.69
N LYS A 82 -20.67 2.49 8.86
CA LYS A 82 -19.96 3.76 8.65
C LYS A 82 -20.84 4.84 8.06
N TRP A 83 -21.73 4.51 7.13
CA TRP A 83 -22.69 5.46 6.56
C TRP A 83 -23.65 6.00 7.62
N LYS A 84 -24.20 5.11 8.46
CA LYS A 84 -25.06 5.52 9.59
C LYS A 84 -24.32 6.42 10.56
N GLU A 85 -23.06 6.11 10.86
CA GLU A 85 -22.22 6.93 11.73
C GLU A 85 -22.01 8.35 11.18
N LEU A 86 -21.70 8.48 9.88
CA LEU A 86 -21.52 9.77 9.22
C LEU A 86 -22.81 10.60 9.24
N VAL A 87 -23.94 10.01 8.87
CA VAL A 87 -25.25 10.68 8.89
C VAL A 87 -25.64 11.11 10.31
N ALA A 88 -25.34 10.29 11.33
CA ALA A 88 -25.60 10.63 12.72
C ALA A 88 -24.71 11.78 13.20
N LYS A 89 -23.43 11.81 12.79
CA LYS A 89 -22.50 12.91 13.09
C LYS A 89 -22.94 14.22 12.47
N ASP A 90 -23.40 14.17 11.22
CA ASP A 90 -23.87 15.34 10.47
C ASP A 90 -25.14 15.93 11.10
N LYS A 91 -26.09 15.07 11.50
CA LYS A 91 -27.29 15.48 12.26
C LYS A 91 -26.97 16.10 13.62
N LYS A 92 -25.94 15.62 14.31
CA LYS A 92 -25.55 16.16 15.61
C LYS A 92 -24.93 17.55 15.44
N LYS A 93 -24.04 17.71 14.46
CA LYS A 93 -23.41 18.98 14.14
C LYS A 93 -24.43 20.06 13.74
N ALA A 94 -25.41 19.71 12.91
CA ALA A 94 -26.49 20.61 12.51
C ALA A 94 -27.48 20.99 13.63
N ARG A 95 -27.40 20.34 14.81
CA ARG A 95 -28.24 20.64 15.98
C ARG A 95 -27.51 21.52 17.01
N ASP A 96 -26.18 21.52 16.97
CA ASP A 96 -25.30 22.28 17.86
C ASP A 96 -24.88 23.64 17.24
N GLU A 97 -25.31 23.93 16.00
CA GLU A 97 -25.23 25.22 15.27
C GLU A 97 -26.60 25.93 15.31
#